data_AF-A0A9D6L6J5-F1
#
_entry.id   AF-A0A9D6L6J5-F1
#
_cell.length_a   1.000
_cell.length_b   1.000
_cell.length_c   1.000
_cell.angle_alpha   90.00
_cell.angle_beta   90.00
_cell.angle_gamma   90.00
#
_symmetry.space_group_name_H-M   'P 1'
#
loop_
_entity.id
_entity.type
_entity.pdbx_description
1 polymer ?
#
loop_
_entity_poly.entity_id
_entity_poly.type
_entity_poly.pdbx_seq_one_letter_code
_entity_poly.pdbx_strand_id
1 'polypeptide(L)'
;MMLETGAVAAGRPAYTTAAARDPARVSAALARRGVALEPDEVTLLLELLGRPPRWAEAVLFGILWSEHCSYKSTRHLLKRLPTEAPTSCAAWCAASPSTATRSACRTSAVTRTSTRASTPTAL
;
A
#
# COMPACT_ATOMS: atom_id res chain seq x y z
N MET A 1 -14.18 -25.35 16.44
CA MET A 1 -14.51 -24.28 15.47
C MET A 1 -13.21 -23.78 14.83
N MET A 2 -12.42 -24.68 14.23
CA MET A 2 -11.28 -24.34 13.40
C MET A 2 -11.78 -24.39 11.96
N LEU A 3 -11.71 -23.26 11.26
CA LEU A 3 -12.00 -23.20 9.83
C LEU A 3 -10.83 -23.87 9.12
N GLU A 4 -11.08 -25.10 8.66
CA GLU A 4 -10.30 -25.78 7.64
C GLU A 4 -10.03 -24.79 6.51
N THR A 5 -8.82 -24.23 6.50
CA THR A 5 -8.38 -23.28 5.49
C THR A 5 -8.05 -24.09 4.25
N GLY A 6 -9.10 -24.47 3.53
CA GLY A 6 -8.99 -25.10 2.23
C GLY A 6 -8.15 -24.20 1.34
N ALA A 7 -6.99 -24.71 0.93
CA ALA A 7 -6.04 -24.04 0.05
C ALA A 7 -6.78 -23.49 -1.18
N VAL A 8 -7.02 -22.17 -1.17
CA VAL A 8 -7.51 -21.46 -2.34
C VAL A 8 -6.40 -21.57 -3.38
N ALA A 9 -6.62 -22.42 -4.39
CA ALA A 9 -5.68 -22.65 -5.48
C ALA A 9 -5.11 -21.30 -5.97
N ALA A 10 -3.82 -21.11 -5.76
CA ALA A 10 -3.09 -19.89 -6.07
C ALA A 10 -3.13 -19.65 -7.58
N GLY A 11 -4.14 -18.92 -8.04
CA GLY A 11 -4.37 -18.66 -9.46
C GLY A 11 -5.84 -18.62 -9.88
N ARG A 12 -6.77 -19.13 -9.07
CA ARG A 12 -8.20 -19.00 -9.39
C ARG A 12 -8.67 -17.57 -9.15
N PRO A 13 -9.37 -16.96 -10.12
CA PRO A 13 -9.97 -15.65 -9.92
C PRO A 13 -11.10 -15.73 -8.89
N ALA A 14 -11.28 -14.67 -8.11
CA ALA A 14 -12.36 -14.51 -7.15
C ALA A 14 -13.73 -14.51 -7.84
N TYR A 15 -13.79 -13.88 -9.01
CA TYR A 15 -14.95 -13.84 -9.90
C TYR A 15 -14.49 -13.59 -11.34
N THR A 16 -15.33 -13.85 -12.33
CA THR A 16 -15.02 -13.64 -13.76
C THR A 16 -15.43 -12.24 -14.23
N THR A 17 -14.84 -11.76 -15.32
CA THR A 17 -15.25 -10.49 -15.95
C THR A 17 -16.72 -10.52 -16.39
N ALA A 18 -17.23 -11.68 -16.82
CA ALA A 18 -18.64 -11.85 -17.12
C ALA A 18 -19.53 -11.70 -15.87
N ALA A 19 -19.11 -12.26 -14.73
CA ALA A 19 -19.84 -12.10 -13.47
C ALA A 19 -19.83 -10.66 -12.97
N ALA A 20 -18.76 -9.91 -13.24
CA ALA A 20 -18.64 -8.51 -12.88
C ALA A 20 -19.59 -7.55 -13.58
N ARG A 21 -20.28 -8.00 -14.65
CA ARG A 21 -21.33 -7.22 -15.31
C ARG A 21 -22.48 -6.88 -14.37
N ASP A 22 -22.65 -7.69 -13.31
CA ASP A 22 -23.55 -7.45 -12.19
C ASP A 22 -22.72 -7.31 -10.90
N PRO A 23 -22.27 -6.09 -10.58
CA PRO A 23 -21.39 -5.86 -9.43
C PRO A 23 -22.09 -6.11 -8.09
N ALA A 24 -23.41 -5.92 -8.01
CA ALA A 24 -24.19 -6.18 -6.79
C ALA A 24 -24.19 -7.67 -6.44
N ARG A 25 -24.37 -8.54 -7.45
CA ARG A 25 -24.28 -9.99 -7.25
C ARG A 25 -22.89 -10.45 -6.82
N VAL A 26 -21.84 -9.86 -7.38
CA VAL A 26 -20.45 -10.16 -7.00
C VAL A 26 -20.18 -9.71 -5.57
N SER A 27 -20.56 -8.48 -5.20
CA SER A 27 -20.44 -7.98 -3.83
C SER A 27 -21.14 -8.92 -2.83
N ALA A 28 -22.38 -9.32 -3.10
CA ALA A 28 -23.10 -10.27 -2.24
C ALA A 28 -22.41 -11.66 -2.15
N ALA A 29 -21.76 -12.11 -3.23
CA ALA A 29 -21.01 -13.36 -3.24
C ALA A 29 -19.71 -13.29 -2.43
N LEU A 30 -19.03 -12.14 -2.46
CA LEU A 30 -17.83 -11.86 -1.66
C LEU A 30 -18.18 -11.70 -0.17
N ALA A 31 -19.29 -11.04 0.14
CA ALA A 31 -19.78 -10.87 1.51
C ALA A 31 -20.06 -12.20 2.22
N ARG A 32 -20.63 -13.19 1.52
CA ARG A 32 -20.82 -14.55 2.07
C ARG A 32 -19.51 -15.25 2.48
N ARG A 33 -18.37 -14.78 1.98
CA ARG A 33 -17.04 -15.30 2.28
C ARG A 33 -16.23 -14.37 3.20
N GLY A 34 -16.86 -13.34 3.76
CA GLY A 34 -16.24 -12.40 4.69
C GLY A 34 -15.44 -11.26 4.04
N VAL A 35 -15.60 -11.02 2.74
CA VAL A 35 -14.98 -9.89 2.05
C VAL A 35 -16.03 -8.83 1.79
N ALA A 36 -15.92 -7.69 2.47
CA ALA A 36 -16.79 -6.53 2.27
C ALA A 36 -16.21 -5.63 1.17
N LEU A 37 -16.91 -5.55 0.04
CA LEU A 37 -16.62 -4.67 -1.08
C LEU A 37 -17.94 -4.13 -1.60
N GLU A 38 -18.06 -2.82 -1.78
CA GLU A 38 -19.24 -2.21 -2.39
C GLU A 38 -19.31 -2.52 -3.91
N PRO A 39 -20.49 -2.50 -4.53
CA PRO A 39 -20.63 -2.74 -5.97
C PRO A 39 -19.76 -1.81 -6.83
N ASP A 40 -19.64 -0.54 -6.43
CA ASP A 40 -18.81 0.44 -7.13
C ASP A 40 -17.32 0.08 -7.05
N GLU A 41 -16.89 -0.44 -5.89
CA GLU A 41 -15.50 -0.86 -5.66
C GLU A 41 -15.15 -2.11 -6.46
N VAL A 42 -16.11 -3.02 -6.69
CA VAL A 42 -15.94 -4.18 -7.58
C VAL A 42 -15.66 -3.71 -9.02
N THR A 43 -16.37 -2.69 -9.49
CA THR A 43 -16.17 -2.12 -10.83
C THR A 43 -14.80 -1.45 -10.93
N LEU A 44 -14.47 -0.60 -9.94
CA LEU A 44 -13.19 0.11 -9.88
C LEU A 44 -12.00 -0.86 -9.78
N LEU A 45 -12.16 -1.97 -9.07
CA LEU A 45 -11.14 -3.01 -8.94
C LEU A 45 -10.80 -3.65 -10.30
N LEU A 46 -11.80 -3.87 -11.15
CA LEU A 46 -11.59 -4.43 -12.49
C LEU A 46 -10.93 -3.43 -13.43
N GLU A 47 -11.34 -2.16 -13.37
CA GLU A 47 -10.73 -1.10 -14.15
C GLU A 47 -9.25 -0.93 -13.78
N LEU A 48 -8.92 -0.99 -12.49
CA LEU A 48 -7.56 -0.83 -12.00
C LEU A 48 -6.65 -2.01 -12.37
N LEU A 49 -7.17 -3.24 -12.33
CA LEU A 49 -6.40 -4.46 -12.59
C LEU A 49 -6.38 -4.88 -14.07
N GLY A 50 -7.38 -4.48 -14.86
CA GLY A 50 -7.56 -4.93 -16.26
C GLY A 50 -7.78 -6.44 -16.43
N ARG A 51 -7.95 -7.17 -15.32
CA ARG A 51 -8.10 -8.63 -15.26
C ARG A 51 -9.02 -8.99 -14.08
N PRO A 52 -9.61 -10.20 -14.05
CA PRO A 52 -10.33 -10.65 -12.87
C PRO A 52 -9.38 -10.82 -11.67
N PRO A 53 -9.70 -10.26 -10.49
CA PRO A 53 -8.82 -10.32 -9.33
C PRO A 53 -8.73 -11.75 -8.78
N ARG A 54 -7.57 -12.09 -8.20
CA ARG A 54 -7.41 -13.31 -7.40
C ARG A 54 -8.05 -13.15 -6.03
N TRP A 55 -8.29 -14.26 -5.34
CA TRP A 55 -8.90 -14.22 -4.00
C TRP A 55 -8.12 -13.36 -3.00
N ALA A 56 -6.79 -13.51 -2.98
CA ALA A 56 -5.94 -12.71 -2.10
C ALA A 56 -6.01 -11.20 -2.42
N GLU A 57 -6.10 -10.84 -3.70
CA GLU A 57 -6.25 -9.44 -4.12
C GLU A 57 -7.61 -8.90 -3.67
N ALA A 58 -8.70 -9.64 -3.89
CA ALA A 58 -10.04 -9.23 -3.43
C ALA A 58 -10.12 -9.02 -1.90
N VAL A 59 -9.50 -9.91 -1.12
CA VAL A 59 -9.39 -9.77 0.35
C VAL A 59 -8.59 -8.53 0.72
N LEU A 60 -7.42 -8.32 0.09
CA LEU A 60 -6.57 -7.16 0.35
C LEU A 60 -7.30 -5.84 0.07
N PHE A 61 -7.97 -5.73 -1.07
CA PHE A 61 -8.72 -4.53 -1.43
C PHE A 61 -9.91 -4.28 -0.50
N GLY A 62 -10.60 -5.33 -0.05
CA GLY A 62 -11.68 -5.19 0.94
C GLY A 62 -11.20 -4.60 2.27
N ILE A 63 -9.99 -4.97 2.72
CA ILE A 63 -9.39 -4.37 3.92
C ILE A 63 -8.99 -2.92 3.64
N LEU A 64 -8.26 -2.68 2.54
CA LEU A 64 -7.70 -1.36 2.21
C LEU A 64 -8.77 -0.29 1.99
N TRP A 65 -9.90 -0.64 1.41
CA TRP A 65 -11.00 0.30 1.15
C TRP A 65 -12.06 0.33 2.24
N SER A 66 -11.91 -0.48 3.29
CA SER A 66 -12.77 -0.38 4.47
C SER A 66 -12.72 1.02 5.09
N GLU A 67 -13.82 1.44 5.72
CA GLU A 67 -13.91 2.73 6.40
C GLU A 67 -12.77 2.93 7.40
N HIS A 68 -12.42 1.86 8.12
CA HIS A 68 -11.37 1.88 9.14
C HIS A 68 -9.97 2.15 8.55
N CYS A 69 -9.71 1.69 7.33
CA CYS A 69 -8.41 1.86 6.68
C CYS A 69 -8.34 3.11 5.78
N SER A 70 -9.46 3.48 5.13
CA SER A 70 -9.51 4.59 4.17
C SER A 70 -9.81 5.95 4.82
N TYR A 71 -10.39 5.95 6.03
CA TYR A 71 -10.89 7.16 6.70
C TYR A 71 -11.83 7.99 5.80
N LYS A 72 -12.67 7.32 4.99
CA LYS A 72 -13.45 7.95 3.91
C LYS A 72 -14.36 9.05 4.44
N SER A 73 -14.99 8.83 5.59
CA SER A 73 -15.83 9.82 6.27
C SER A 73 -15.03 10.99 6.85
N THR A 74 -13.88 10.74 7.50
CA THR A 74 -13.12 11.77 8.23
C THR A 74 -12.14 12.55 7.35
N ARG A 75 -11.83 12.05 6.15
CA ARG A 75 -10.84 12.65 5.24
C ARG A 75 -11.11 14.13 4.92
N HIS A 76 -12.36 14.55 4.85
CA HIS A 76 -12.71 15.95 4.57
C HIS A 76 -12.41 16.88 5.76
N LEU A 77 -12.52 16.39 7.00
CA LEU A 77 -12.13 17.16 8.18
C LEU A 77 -10.61 17.30 8.29
N LEU A 78 -9.87 16.23 7.98
CA LEU A 78 -8.41 16.24 8.03
C LEU A 78 -7.78 17.27 7.09
N LYS A 79 -8.44 17.59 5.96
CA LYS A 79 -8.00 18.65 5.04
C LYS A 79 -8.04 20.06 5.65
N ARG A 80 -8.79 20.27 6.73
CA ARG A 80 -8.91 21.57 7.40
C ARG A 80 -7.79 21.83 8.40
N LEU A 81 -6.96 20.82 8.68
CA LEU A 81 -5.84 20.98 9.59
C LEU A 81 -4.73 21.79 8.92
N PRO A 82 -4.09 22.72 9.64
CA PRO A 82 -2.92 23.43 9.14
C PRO A 82 -1.81 22.40 8.86
N THR A 83 -1.50 22.23 7.58
CA THR A 83 -0.47 21.29 7.10
C THR A 83 0.91 21.96 6.97
N GLU A 84 0.90 23.29 6.95
CA GLU A 84 2.08 24.14 7.13
C GLU A 84 2.43 24.16 8.61
N ALA A 85 3.61 23.63 8.97
CA ALA A 85 4.12 23.79 10.33
C ALA A 85 4.34 25.29 10.58
N PRO A 86 3.91 25.84 11.73
CA PRO A 86 4.33 27.17 12.10
C PRO A 86 5.87 27.18 12.10
N THR A 87 6.47 28.25 11.57
CA THR A 87 7.91 28.46 11.58
C THR A 87 8.51 28.27 12.97
N SER A 88 7.72 28.32 14.04
CA SER A 88 8.13 27.94 15.38
C SER A 88 8.62 26.51 15.52
N CYS A 89 8.12 25.51 14.78
CA CYS A 89 8.61 24.12 14.88
C CYS A 89 9.93 23.93 14.13
N ALA A 90 10.07 24.54 12.94
CA ALA A 90 11.34 24.60 12.21
C ALA A 90 12.39 25.45 12.96
N ALA A 91 11.96 26.56 13.57
CA ALA A 91 12.76 27.41 14.43
C ALA A 91 13.12 26.71 15.75
N TRP A 92 12.24 25.90 16.34
CA TRP A 92 12.60 25.04 17.48
C TRP A 92 13.67 24.03 17.11
N CYS A 93 13.60 23.48 15.90
CA CYS A 93 14.59 22.58 15.34
C CYS A 93 15.92 23.29 15.00
N ALA A 94 15.89 24.59 14.66
CA ALA A 94 17.06 25.42 14.38
C ALA A 94 17.67 26.09 15.63
N ALA A 95 16.85 26.33 16.66
CA ALA A 95 17.24 26.92 17.93
C ALA A 95 17.64 25.86 18.97
N SER A 96 17.49 24.57 18.67
CA SER A 96 18.08 23.50 19.47
C SER A 96 19.61 23.57 19.33
N PRO A 97 20.37 23.78 20.42
CA PRO A 97 21.82 23.91 20.36
C PRO A 97 22.56 22.59 20.04
N SER A 98 21.84 21.49 19.78
CA SER A 98 22.41 20.25 19.23
C SER A 98 22.57 20.33 17.70
N THR A 99 23.07 21.44 17.19
CA THR A 99 23.55 21.62 15.81
C THR A 99 24.88 20.88 15.60
N ALA A 100 24.99 19.63 16.04
CA ALA A 100 26.20 18.81 15.89
C ALA A 100 26.12 17.81 14.72
N THR A 101 24.96 17.62 14.08
CA THR A 101 24.84 16.57 13.04
C THR A 101 24.01 16.95 11.82
N ARG A 102 24.11 18.20 11.34
CA ARG A 102 23.56 18.58 10.02
C ARG A 102 24.63 18.79 8.93
N SER A 103 25.91 18.79 9.30
CA SER A 103 27.04 18.90 8.34
C SER A 103 27.48 17.54 7.74
N ALA A 104 27.20 16.41 8.42
CA ALA A 104 27.75 15.12 8.03
C ALA A 104 27.03 14.39 6.88
N CYS A 105 25.92 14.90 6.35
CA CYS A 105 25.12 14.17 5.33
C CYS A 105 25.09 14.83 3.94
N ARG A 106 25.93 15.85 3.68
CA ARG A 106 25.99 16.53 2.37
C ARG A 106 27.33 16.42 1.65
N THR A 107 28.14 15.42 2.00
CA THR A 107 29.41 15.13 1.29
C THR A 107 29.69 13.64 1.14
N SER A 108 28.68 12.86 0.79
CA SER A 108 28.92 11.57 0.11
C SER A 108 28.56 11.73 -1.37
N ALA A 109 29.21 12.72 -1.99
CA ALA A 109 29.45 12.69 -3.42
C ALA A 109 30.34 11.46 -3.68
N VAL A 110 29.76 10.48 -4.35
CA VAL A 110 30.40 9.59 -5.32
C VAL A 110 31.88 9.94 -5.58
N THR A 111 32.78 9.25 -4.89
CA THR A 111 34.09 8.89 -5.41
C THR A 111 34.17 7.37 -5.42
N ARG A 112 33.52 6.80 -6.45
CA ARG A 112 33.72 5.40 -6.87
C ARG A 112 35.09 5.33 -7.53
N THR A 113 36.14 5.18 -6.73
CA THR A 113 37.48 4.76 -7.18
C THR A 113 38.21 4.11 -6.01
N SER A 114 38.26 2.78 -6.01
CA SER A 114 39.50 2.02 -5.88
C SER A 114 39.14 0.54 -5.69
N THR A 115 39.22 -0.26 -6.75
CA THR A 115 40.28 -1.27 -6.89
C THR A 115 40.30 -2.30 -5.76
N ARG A 116 39.77 -3.50 -6.02
CA ARG A 116 40.47 -4.69 -5.56
C ARG A 116 40.59 -5.64 -6.73
N ALA A 117 41.80 -5.62 -7.27
CA ALA A 117 42.30 -6.50 -8.29
C ALA A 117 42.10 -7.96 -7.88
N SER A 118 41.67 -8.71 -8.87
CA SER A 118 41.86 -10.14 -9.06
C SER A 118 43.29 -10.58 -8.68
N THR A 119 43.39 -11.53 -7.75
CA THR A 119 44.58 -12.37 -7.59
C THR A 119 44.50 -13.53 -8.60
N PRO A 120 45.54 -13.74 -9.43
CA PRO A 120 45.72 -15.00 -10.16
C PRO A 120 46.54 -15.96 -9.29
N THR A 121 46.04 -17.17 -9.06
CA THR A 121 46.89 -18.29 -8.64
C THR A 121 46.61 -19.45 -9.60
N ALA A 122 47.48 -19.54 -10.59
CA ALA A 122 47.75 -20.75 -11.32
C ALA A 122 48.67 -21.63 -10.46
N LEU A 123 48.25 -22.87 -10.22
CA LEU A 123 49.04 -24.10 -10.26
C LEU A 123 48.05 -25.27 -10.28
#